data_AF-A0A559LHN0-F1
#
_entry.id   AF-A0A559LHN0-F1
#
_cell.length_a   1.000
_cell.length_b   1.000
_cell.length_c   1.000
_cell.angle_alpha   90.00
_cell.angle_beta   90.00
_cell.angle_gamma   90.00
#
_symmetry.space_group_name_H-M   'P 1'
#
loop_
_entity.id
_entity.type
_entity.pdbx_description
1 polymer ?
#
loop_
_entity_poly.entity_id
_entity_poly.type
_entity_poly.pdbx_seq_one_letter_code
_entity_poly.pdbx_strand_id
1 'polypeptide(L)'
;MMSIGALADNRTIWDEAVNYFKSGDGTGKKLGQNQEAGRDQGHATLDFAMLGVIAQQGYNQGDDLFAYLDDRILIGMEYVCKYNVGQDVSFEIYSNAVHGTQTAISNHSRSTIRPMAELFVAHYGSIKARDVRWTKVYRDLVLQESGGAEGGGGDYGTTSGGYDQLGFGTLLYRLEKE
;
A
#
# COMPACT_ATOMS: atom_id res chain seq x y z
N MET A 1 11.67 -12.16 -1.36
CA MET A 1 11.49 -13.49 -1.97
C MET A 1 10.92 -13.39 -3.37
N MET A 2 9.77 -12.73 -3.58
CA MET A 2 9.13 -12.60 -4.89
C MET A 2 10.05 -12.08 -6.01
N SER A 3 10.73 -10.94 -5.79
CA SER A 3 11.70 -10.40 -6.76
C SER A 3 12.88 -11.34 -7.04
N ILE A 4 13.32 -12.11 -6.03
CA ILE A 4 14.41 -13.08 -6.17
C ILE A 4 13.94 -14.26 -7.02
N GLY A 5 12.73 -14.78 -6.74
CA GLY A 5 12.11 -15.85 -7.52
C GLY A 5 11.95 -15.46 -9.00
N ALA A 6 11.47 -14.25 -9.28
CA ALA A 6 11.36 -13.74 -10.64
C ALA A 6 12.72 -13.57 -11.34
N LEU A 7 13.70 -12.91 -10.69
CA LEU A 7 15.01 -12.65 -11.27
C LEU A 7 15.79 -13.96 -11.55
N ALA A 8 15.68 -14.92 -10.65
CA ALA A 8 16.38 -16.20 -10.75
C ALA A 8 15.62 -17.27 -11.53
N ASP A 9 14.46 -16.94 -12.11
CA ASP A 9 13.54 -17.89 -12.74
C ASP A 9 13.27 -19.13 -11.85
N ASN A 10 13.08 -18.88 -10.55
CA ASN A 10 12.95 -19.90 -9.53
C ASN A 10 11.51 -19.97 -9.03
N ARG A 11 10.75 -20.92 -9.59
CA ARG A 11 9.34 -21.12 -9.26
C ARG A 11 9.10 -21.49 -7.80
N THR A 12 10.00 -22.24 -7.17
CA THR A 12 9.87 -22.62 -5.76
C THR A 12 9.89 -21.40 -4.84
N ILE A 13 10.84 -20.48 -5.03
CA ILE A 13 10.94 -19.24 -4.25
C ILE A 13 9.74 -18.31 -4.55
N TRP A 14 9.27 -18.29 -5.79
CA TRP A 14 8.08 -17.55 -6.19
C TRP A 14 6.83 -18.04 -5.44
N ASP A 15 6.58 -19.36 -5.49
CA ASP A 15 5.41 -19.97 -4.86
C ASP A 15 5.46 -19.82 -3.34
N GLU A 16 6.64 -19.90 -2.72
CA GLU A 16 6.81 -19.59 -1.29
C GLU A 16 6.37 -18.16 -0.97
N ALA A 17 6.78 -17.17 -1.78
CA ALA A 17 6.38 -15.78 -1.58
C ALA A 17 4.87 -15.56 -1.74
N VAL A 18 4.26 -16.16 -2.77
CA VAL A 18 2.81 -16.08 -3.02
C VAL A 18 2.02 -16.78 -1.90
N ASN A 19 2.47 -17.94 -1.46
CA ASN A 19 1.82 -18.69 -0.38
C ASN A 19 1.93 -17.95 0.95
N TYR A 20 3.10 -17.36 1.25
CA TYR A 20 3.27 -16.55 2.45
C TYR A 20 2.36 -15.31 2.43
N PHE A 21 2.23 -14.63 1.27
CA PHE A 21 1.28 -13.52 1.12
C PHE A 21 -0.17 -13.94 1.40
N LYS A 22 -0.58 -15.13 0.93
CA LYS A 22 -1.95 -15.61 1.05
C LYS A 22 -2.29 -16.16 2.44
N SER A 23 -1.38 -16.92 3.03
CA SER A 23 -1.67 -17.74 4.22
C SER A 23 -0.51 -17.84 5.21
N GLY A 24 0.54 -17.01 5.11
CA GLY A 24 1.59 -16.96 6.12
C GLY A 24 1.05 -16.56 7.48
N ASP A 25 1.78 -16.88 8.55
CA ASP A 25 1.44 -16.62 9.96
C ASP A 25 1.48 -15.11 10.32
N GLY A 26 1.03 -14.23 9.42
CA GLY A 26 0.87 -12.80 9.66
C GLY A 26 -0.06 -12.51 10.85
N THR A 27 -0.49 -11.27 11.02
CA THR A 27 -1.20 -10.85 12.24
C THR A 27 -2.59 -11.47 12.45
N GLY A 28 -3.07 -12.29 11.50
CA GLY A 28 -4.42 -12.87 11.52
C GLY A 28 -5.55 -11.85 11.33
N LYS A 29 -5.24 -10.55 11.20
CA LYS A 29 -6.24 -9.49 11.02
C LYS A 29 -6.61 -9.32 9.55
N LYS A 30 -7.92 -9.22 9.30
CA LYS A 30 -8.48 -8.94 7.97
C LYS A 30 -8.13 -7.51 7.56
N LEU A 31 -7.39 -7.31 6.48
CA LEU A 31 -6.88 -5.98 6.09
C LEU A 31 -8.00 -5.03 5.65
N GLY A 32 -8.46 -4.24 6.62
CA GLY A 32 -8.99 -2.90 6.47
C GLY A 32 -8.20 -1.97 7.38
N GLN A 33 -7.92 -2.41 8.61
CA GLN A 33 -6.91 -1.83 9.49
C GLN A 33 -5.61 -2.64 9.38
N ASN A 34 -4.51 -2.02 8.95
CA ASN A 34 -3.19 -2.65 9.04
C ASN A 34 -2.63 -2.53 10.47
N GLN A 35 -1.65 -3.36 10.76
CA GLN A 35 -1.14 -3.56 12.11
C GLN A 35 -0.32 -2.38 12.65
N GLU A 36 0.19 -1.52 11.77
CA GLU A 36 0.94 -0.32 12.15
C GLU A 36 0.03 0.90 12.41
N ALA A 37 -1.28 0.81 12.16
CA ALA A 37 -2.19 1.96 12.21
C ALA A 37 -2.24 2.68 13.58
N GLY A 38 -2.08 1.95 14.68
CA GLY A 38 -2.03 2.52 16.03
C GLY A 38 -0.62 2.89 16.51
N ARG A 39 0.44 2.57 15.73
CA ARG A 39 1.81 3.00 15.99
C ARG A 39 2.05 4.39 15.39
N ASP A 40 2.05 4.49 14.07
CA ASP A 40 2.17 5.75 13.33
C ASP A 40 1.80 5.58 11.85
N GLN A 41 1.47 6.70 11.18
CA GLN A 41 1.05 6.68 9.78
C GLN A 41 2.21 6.58 8.79
N GLY A 42 3.44 6.86 9.21
CA GLY A 42 4.63 6.68 8.37
C GLY A 42 4.84 5.20 8.01
N HIS A 43 4.68 4.32 9.01
CA HIS A 43 4.72 2.87 8.83
C HIS A 43 3.42 2.33 8.24
N ALA A 44 2.27 2.85 8.66
CA ALA A 44 1.01 2.36 8.12
C ALA A 44 0.88 2.58 6.60
N THR A 45 1.30 3.73 6.10
CA THR A 45 1.34 3.99 4.65
C THR A 45 2.45 3.21 3.95
N LEU A 46 3.59 2.96 4.62
CA LEU A 46 4.68 2.14 4.06
C LEU A 46 4.21 0.71 3.74
N ASP A 47 3.47 0.07 4.66
CA ASP A 47 2.93 -1.27 4.46
C ASP A 47 2.15 -1.38 3.14
N PHE A 48 1.27 -0.41 2.87
CA PHE A 48 0.46 -0.42 1.65
C PHE A 48 1.28 -0.10 0.41
N ALA A 49 2.23 0.83 0.49
CA ALA A 49 3.14 1.06 -0.62
C ALA A 49 3.90 -0.22 -1.02
N MET A 50 4.33 -1.04 -0.04
CA MET A 50 5.02 -2.31 -0.33
C MET A 50 4.07 -3.39 -0.82
N LEU A 51 2.87 -3.50 -0.24
CA LEU A 51 1.82 -4.40 -0.72
C LEU A 51 1.45 -4.12 -2.18
N GLY A 52 1.42 -2.85 -2.57
CA GLY A 52 1.19 -2.44 -3.96
C GLY A 52 2.24 -3.02 -4.89
N VAL A 53 3.53 -2.85 -4.57
CA VAL A 53 4.63 -3.39 -5.38
C VAL A 53 4.55 -4.92 -5.47
N ILE A 54 4.31 -5.62 -4.36
CA ILE A 54 4.13 -7.08 -4.34
C ILE A 54 2.98 -7.50 -5.24
N ALA A 55 1.82 -6.83 -5.13
CA ALA A 55 0.65 -7.15 -5.94
C ALA A 55 0.88 -6.88 -7.43
N GLN A 56 1.57 -5.79 -7.78
CA GLN A 56 1.94 -5.49 -9.16
C GLN A 56 2.94 -6.49 -9.73
N GLN A 57 3.92 -6.93 -8.93
CA GLN A 57 4.83 -8.01 -9.34
C GLN A 57 4.06 -9.29 -9.63
N GLY A 58 3.09 -9.66 -8.78
CA GLY A 58 2.24 -10.83 -8.99
C GLY A 58 1.45 -10.72 -10.28
N TYR A 59 0.77 -9.58 -10.46
CA TYR A 59 -0.05 -9.32 -11.63
C TYR A 59 0.76 -9.40 -12.92
N ASN A 60 1.98 -8.85 -12.94
CA ASN A 60 2.89 -8.93 -14.08
C ASN A 60 3.33 -10.37 -14.44
N GLN A 61 3.22 -11.32 -13.51
CA GLN A 61 3.54 -12.73 -13.71
C GLN A 61 2.29 -13.63 -13.82
N GLY A 62 1.10 -13.03 -13.92
CA GLY A 62 -0.18 -13.73 -14.07
C GLY A 62 -0.87 -14.13 -12.76
N ASP A 63 -0.31 -13.78 -11.60
CA ASP A 63 -0.92 -14.00 -10.29
C ASP A 63 -1.66 -12.74 -9.82
N ASP A 64 -2.99 -12.68 -9.96
CA ASP A 64 -3.79 -11.52 -9.50
C ASP A 64 -3.91 -11.47 -7.96
N LEU A 65 -2.86 -10.98 -7.31
CA LEU A 65 -2.85 -10.73 -5.87
C LEU A 65 -3.71 -9.54 -5.46
N PHE A 66 -4.00 -8.61 -6.39
CA PHE A 66 -4.93 -7.52 -6.12
C PHE A 66 -6.35 -8.07 -5.88
N ALA A 67 -6.79 -9.12 -6.60
CA ALA A 67 -8.08 -9.77 -6.38
C ALA A 67 -8.21 -10.54 -5.06
N TYR A 68 -7.10 -10.79 -4.37
CA TYR A 68 -7.11 -11.73 -3.25
C TYR A 68 -8.03 -11.29 -2.10
N LEU A 69 -8.81 -12.24 -1.57
CA LEU A 69 -9.78 -12.04 -0.47
C LEU A 69 -10.79 -10.91 -0.72
N ASP A 70 -11.31 -10.86 -1.95
CA ASP A 70 -12.29 -9.88 -2.43
C ASP A 70 -11.72 -8.45 -2.42
N ASP A 71 -10.61 -8.26 -3.16
CA ASP A 71 -9.91 -6.98 -3.26
C ASP A 71 -9.47 -6.43 -1.88
N ARG A 72 -8.99 -7.32 -0.99
CA ARG A 72 -8.71 -6.98 0.41
C ARG A 72 -7.67 -5.86 0.57
N ILE A 73 -6.70 -5.79 -0.33
CA ILE A 73 -5.71 -4.71 -0.33
C ILE A 73 -6.40 -3.36 -0.55
N LEU A 74 -7.40 -3.27 -1.45
CA LEU A 74 -8.16 -2.04 -1.68
C LEU A 74 -8.89 -1.56 -0.43
N ILE A 75 -9.51 -2.48 0.32
CA ILE A 75 -10.20 -2.14 1.57
C ILE A 75 -9.24 -1.47 2.55
N GLY A 76 -8.04 -2.02 2.71
CA GLY A 76 -7.00 -1.41 3.54
C GLY A 76 -6.47 -0.09 3.00
N MET A 77 -6.30 0.02 1.68
CA MET A 77 -5.85 1.25 1.02
C MET A 77 -6.86 2.39 1.24
N GLU A 78 -8.16 2.13 1.04
CA GLU A 78 -9.22 3.11 1.29
C GLU A 78 -9.23 3.56 2.76
N TYR A 79 -9.02 2.64 3.71
CA TYR A 79 -8.95 2.96 5.14
C TYR A 79 -7.77 3.88 5.48
N VAL A 80 -6.55 3.51 5.06
CA VAL A 80 -5.35 4.29 5.41
C VAL A 80 -5.37 5.66 4.71
N CYS A 81 -5.83 5.72 3.46
CA CYS A 81 -5.95 6.98 2.72
C CYS A 81 -7.01 7.87 3.34
N LYS A 82 -8.20 7.34 3.68
CA LYS A 82 -9.27 8.11 4.34
C LYS A 82 -8.74 8.81 5.58
N TYR A 83 -8.00 8.09 6.42
CA TYR A 83 -7.44 8.66 7.64
C TYR A 83 -6.39 9.74 7.37
N ASN A 84 -5.51 9.51 6.40
CA ASN A 84 -4.42 10.43 6.07
C ASN A 84 -4.87 11.67 5.29
N VAL A 85 -6.06 11.68 4.68
CA VAL A 85 -6.69 12.89 4.13
C VAL A 85 -7.56 13.63 5.16
N GLY A 86 -7.33 13.38 6.45
CA GLY A 86 -7.93 14.12 7.55
C GLY A 86 -9.31 13.66 7.99
N GLN A 87 -9.83 12.53 7.48
CA GLN A 87 -11.12 11.99 7.92
C GLN A 87 -10.95 10.97 9.05
N ASP A 88 -12.01 10.73 9.80
CA ASP A 88 -11.99 9.72 10.87
C ASP A 88 -12.33 8.32 10.36
N VAL A 89 -11.74 7.33 11.03
CA VAL A 89 -11.95 5.90 10.80
C VAL A 89 -12.11 5.16 12.13
N SER A 90 -12.86 4.06 12.12
CA SER A 90 -12.98 3.18 13.28
C SER A 90 -11.66 2.45 13.53
N PHE A 91 -11.25 2.29 14.78
CA PHE A 91 -10.07 1.52 15.14
C PHE A 91 -10.45 0.32 16.01
N GLU A 92 -9.95 -0.85 15.64
CA GLU A 92 -10.04 -2.10 16.39
C GLU A 92 -8.78 -2.28 17.23
N ILE A 93 -8.93 -2.51 18.54
CA ILE A 93 -7.80 -2.68 19.46
C ILE A 93 -6.83 -3.72 18.89
N TYR A 94 -5.55 -3.36 18.83
CA TYR A 94 -4.51 -4.23 18.31
C TYR A 94 -3.43 -4.44 19.35
N SER A 95 -2.98 -5.67 19.52
CA SER A 95 -1.90 -6.00 20.45
C SER A 95 -0.89 -6.88 19.73
N ASN A 96 0.38 -6.59 19.94
CA ASN A 96 1.47 -7.48 19.55
C ASN A 96 2.57 -7.46 20.62
N ALA A 97 3.47 -8.44 20.57
CA ALA A 97 4.51 -8.62 21.58
C ALA A 97 5.58 -7.51 21.59
N VAL A 98 5.73 -6.76 20.50
CA VAL A 98 6.81 -5.78 20.30
C VAL A 98 6.40 -4.36 20.70
N HIS A 99 5.18 -3.97 20.32
CA HIS A 99 4.64 -2.61 20.47
C HIS A 99 3.50 -2.52 21.49
N GLY A 100 3.17 -3.63 22.17
CA GLY A 100 2.13 -3.68 23.19
C GLY A 100 0.72 -3.52 22.63
N THR A 101 -0.20 -3.04 23.47
CA THR A 101 -1.62 -2.83 23.12
C THR A 101 -1.84 -1.40 22.64
N GLN A 102 -2.21 -1.27 21.37
CA GLN A 102 -2.67 -0.04 20.73
C GLN A 102 -4.20 0.01 20.85
N THR A 103 -4.72 1.07 21.46
CA THR A 103 -6.17 1.22 21.74
C THR A 103 -6.87 2.24 20.83
N ALA A 104 -6.11 3.01 20.05
CA ALA A 104 -6.63 4.00 19.12
C ALA A 104 -5.70 4.11 17.89
N ILE A 105 -6.23 4.68 16.82
CA ILE A 105 -5.43 5.05 15.65
C ILE A 105 -4.47 6.19 16.01
N SER A 106 -3.23 6.11 15.52
CA SER A 106 -2.19 7.09 15.86
C SER A 106 -2.29 8.34 14.98
N ASN A 107 -2.20 9.52 15.59
CA ASN A 107 -2.03 10.80 14.86
C ASN A 107 -0.57 11.07 14.46
N HIS A 108 0.38 10.24 14.92
CA HIS A 108 1.78 10.44 14.59
C HIS A 108 2.00 10.28 13.08
N SER A 109 2.63 11.27 12.45
CA SER A 109 2.84 11.36 11.00
C SER A 109 1.56 11.32 10.16
N ARG A 110 0.38 11.66 10.71
CA ARG A 110 -0.86 11.75 9.93
C ARG A 110 -0.70 12.76 8.79
N SER A 111 -1.28 12.44 7.64
CA SER A 111 -1.14 13.21 6.40
C SER A 111 0.29 13.20 5.84
N THR A 112 1.08 12.17 6.18
CA THR A 112 2.37 11.93 5.50
C THR A 112 2.16 11.83 4.00
N ILE A 113 3.04 12.48 3.23
CA ILE A 113 3.02 12.49 1.77
C ILE A 113 3.91 11.36 1.28
N ARG A 114 3.31 10.35 0.63
CA ARG A 114 4.01 9.16 0.14
C ARG A 114 3.53 8.78 -1.28
N PRO A 115 4.43 8.55 -2.24
CA PRO A 115 4.10 8.23 -3.63
C PRO A 115 3.67 6.75 -3.77
N MET A 116 2.48 6.43 -3.27
CA MET A 116 1.97 5.07 -3.26
C MET A 116 0.66 4.90 -4.03
N ALA A 117 -0.16 5.94 -4.12
CA ALA A 117 -1.56 5.80 -4.50
C ALA A 117 -1.80 5.70 -6.02
N GLU A 118 -0.87 6.18 -6.86
CA GLU A 118 -1.03 6.10 -8.32
C GLU A 118 -1.24 4.67 -8.81
N LEU A 119 -0.45 3.72 -8.28
CA LEU A 119 -0.58 2.30 -8.60
C LEU A 119 -1.99 1.77 -8.31
N PHE A 120 -2.53 2.10 -7.15
CA PHE A 120 -3.84 1.62 -6.72
C PHE A 120 -4.97 2.27 -7.51
N VAL A 121 -4.88 3.58 -7.79
CA VAL A 121 -5.85 4.28 -8.64
C VAL A 121 -5.87 3.67 -10.03
N ALA A 122 -4.71 3.41 -10.62
CA ALA A 122 -4.60 2.78 -11.92
C ALA A 122 -5.17 1.36 -11.93
N HIS A 123 -4.70 0.51 -11.02
CA HIS A 123 -5.08 -0.90 -11.01
C HIS A 123 -6.54 -1.09 -10.63
N TYR A 124 -6.95 -0.61 -9.46
CA TYR A 124 -8.32 -0.81 -8.99
C TYR A 124 -9.32 0.10 -9.71
N GLY A 125 -8.98 1.37 -9.91
CA GLY A 125 -9.86 2.35 -10.51
C GLY A 125 -10.02 2.17 -12.02
N SER A 126 -8.90 2.11 -12.76
CA SER A 126 -8.95 2.04 -14.24
C SER A 126 -9.18 0.62 -14.76
N ILE A 127 -8.40 -0.36 -14.29
CA ILE A 127 -8.47 -1.74 -14.82
C ILE A 127 -9.67 -2.50 -14.25
N LYS A 128 -9.80 -2.52 -12.91
CA LYS A 128 -10.84 -3.30 -12.22
C LYS A 128 -12.17 -2.57 -12.02
N ALA A 129 -12.24 -1.29 -12.39
CA ALA A 129 -13.43 -0.44 -12.28
C ALA A 129 -14.05 -0.45 -10.87
N ARG A 130 -13.21 -0.37 -9.84
CA ARG A 130 -13.62 -0.28 -8.42
C ARG A 130 -13.76 1.17 -7.99
N ASP A 131 -14.58 1.37 -6.96
CA ASP A 131 -14.57 2.63 -6.23
C ASP A 131 -13.27 2.74 -5.42
N VAL A 132 -12.54 3.83 -5.65
CA VAL A 132 -11.21 4.13 -5.09
C VAL A 132 -11.21 5.55 -4.53
N ARG A 133 -12.33 5.97 -3.95
CA ARG A 133 -12.61 7.36 -3.55
C ARG A 133 -11.50 7.96 -2.70
N TRP A 134 -11.18 7.35 -1.56
CA TRP A 134 -10.19 7.92 -0.64
C TRP A 134 -8.78 7.77 -1.16
N THR A 135 -8.50 6.68 -1.87
CA THR A 135 -7.22 6.48 -2.56
C THR A 135 -6.98 7.57 -3.59
N LYS A 136 -8.00 7.96 -4.37
CA LYS A 136 -7.93 9.08 -5.33
C LYS A 136 -7.69 10.42 -4.63
N VAL A 137 -8.42 10.72 -3.55
CA VAL A 137 -8.21 11.97 -2.79
C VAL A 137 -6.79 12.03 -2.22
N TYR A 138 -6.28 10.93 -1.69
CA TYR A 138 -4.90 10.88 -1.18
C TYR A 138 -3.87 11.01 -2.31
N ARG A 139 -4.10 10.36 -3.46
CA ARG A 139 -3.28 10.53 -4.66
C ARG A 139 -3.23 12.01 -5.06
N ASP A 140 -4.38 12.67 -5.15
CA ASP A 140 -4.47 14.08 -5.55
C ASP A 140 -3.73 14.99 -4.55
N LEU A 141 -3.84 14.71 -3.25
CA LEU A 141 -3.04 15.38 -2.20
C LEU A 141 -1.54 15.21 -2.46
N VAL A 142 -1.06 13.98 -2.71
CA VAL A 142 0.36 13.73 -2.97
C VAL A 142 0.85 14.47 -4.20
N LEU A 143 0.07 14.48 -5.29
CA LEU A 143 0.42 15.21 -6.50
C LEU A 143 0.46 16.73 -6.27
N GLN A 144 -0.49 17.27 -5.53
CA GLN A 144 -0.52 18.69 -5.18
C GLN A 144 0.75 19.09 -4.41
N GLU A 145 1.16 18.28 -3.44
CA GLU A 145 2.37 18.52 -2.64
C GLU A 145 3.67 18.23 -3.42
N SER A 146 3.59 17.48 -4.52
CA SER A 146 4.74 17.12 -5.38
C SER A 146 4.87 17.98 -6.64
N GLY A 147 4.16 19.12 -6.74
CA GLY A 147 4.24 19.99 -7.91
C GLY A 147 3.56 19.44 -9.17
N GLY A 148 2.62 18.50 -9.01
CA GLY A 148 1.75 17.97 -10.06
C GLY A 148 2.14 16.59 -10.59
N ALA A 149 3.30 16.05 -10.20
CA ALA A 149 3.72 14.69 -10.55
C ALA A 149 4.55 14.05 -9.44
N GLU A 150 4.57 12.72 -9.35
CA GLU A 150 5.48 12.06 -8.42
C GLU A 150 6.94 12.14 -8.92
N GLY A 151 7.84 12.61 -8.06
CA GLY A 151 9.22 12.99 -8.42
C GLY A 151 10.30 11.96 -8.08
N GLY A 152 9.93 10.84 -7.49
CA GLY A 152 10.84 9.74 -7.16
C GLY A 152 11.34 9.74 -5.72
N GLY A 153 12.18 8.75 -5.40
CA GLY A 153 12.86 8.68 -4.10
C GLY A 153 13.74 9.91 -3.85
N GLY A 154 13.61 10.50 -2.67
CA GLY A 154 14.28 11.75 -2.24
C GLY A 154 13.37 12.98 -2.23
N ASP A 155 12.28 12.98 -3.00
CA ASP A 155 11.34 14.11 -3.07
C ASP A 155 10.33 14.14 -1.90
N TYR A 156 10.28 13.06 -1.11
CA TYR A 156 9.33 12.85 -0.02
C TYR A 156 9.97 12.93 1.37
N GLY A 157 11.08 13.65 1.46
CA GLY A 157 11.82 13.90 2.70
C GLY A 157 13.24 13.35 2.68
N THR A 158 14.05 13.82 3.63
CA THR A 158 15.49 13.51 3.70
C THR A 158 15.84 12.30 4.56
N THR A 159 14.86 11.72 5.25
CA THR A 159 15.02 10.50 6.06
C THR A 159 14.73 9.25 5.24
N SER A 160 14.91 8.06 5.83
CA SER A 160 14.68 6.77 5.15
C SER A 160 13.31 6.70 4.46
N GLY A 161 12.29 7.31 5.05
CA GLY A 161 10.93 7.34 4.51
C GLY A 161 10.84 7.88 3.07
N GLY A 162 11.69 8.85 2.72
CA GLY A 162 11.74 9.44 1.39
C GLY A 162 12.35 8.52 0.32
N TYR A 163 12.98 7.41 0.70
CA TYR A 163 13.68 6.48 -0.18
C TYR A 163 13.07 5.07 -0.21
N ASP A 164 11.99 4.82 0.55
CA ASP A 164 11.35 3.50 0.65
C ASP A 164 10.69 3.05 -0.67
N GLN A 165 10.30 4.00 -1.53
CA GLN A 165 9.68 3.75 -2.83
C GLN A 165 10.51 4.33 -3.95
N LEU A 166 10.39 3.71 -5.13
CA LEU A 166 10.91 4.29 -6.36
C LEU A 166 10.27 5.66 -6.67
N GLY A 167 8.96 5.80 -6.41
CA GLY A 167 8.26 7.09 -6.38
C GLY A 167 7.95 7.74 -7.74
N PHE A 168 7.90 6.97 -8.84
CA PHE A 168 7.57 7.48 -10.18
C PHE A 168 6.22 6.95 -10.70
N GLY A 169 5.22 6.82 -9.84
CA GLY A 169 3.94 6.17 -10.17
C GLY A 169 3.13 6.89 -11.24
N THR A 170 3.20 8.22 -11.31
CA THR A 170 2.57 9.02 -12.39
C THR A 170 3.06 8.65 -13.78
N LEU A 171 4.34 8.26 -13.88
CA LEU A 171 4.96 7.80 -15.12
C LEU A 171 4.66 6.31 -15.37
N LEU A 172 4.72 5.49 -14.32
CA LEU A 172 4.73 4.03 -14.45
C LEU A 172 3.35 3.40 -14.57
N TYR A 173 2.32 4.00 -13.96
CA TYR A 173 1.02 3.34 -13.76
C TYR A 173 -0.13 4.00 -14.49
N ARG A 174 0.11 4.97 -15.38
CA ARG A 174 -0.98 5.59 -16.14
C ARG A 174 -1.52 4.62 -17.19
N LEU A 175 -2.50 3.81 -16.77
CA LEU A 175 -3.15 2.79 -17.58
C LEU A 175 -4.59 3.21 -17.87
N GLU A 176 -4.95 3.28 -19.14
CA GLU A 176 -6.35 3.38 -19.60
C GLU A 176 -6.79 2.02 -20.14
N LYS A 177 -8.09 1.74 -20.05
CA LYS A 177 -8.67 0.51 -20.60
C LYS A 177 -8.73 0.68 -22.12
N GLU A 178 -8.10 -0.22 -22.87
CA GLU A 178 -8.23 -0.31 -24.33
C GLU A 178 -9.68 -0.53 -24.77
#